data_AF-A0A0D7A8M1-F1
#
_entry.id   AF-A0A0D7A8M1-F1
#
_cell.length_a   1.000
_cell.length_b   1.000
_cell.length_c   1.000
_cell.angle_alpha   90.00
_cell.angle_beta   90.00
_cell.angle_gamma   90.00
#
_symmetry.space_group_name_H-M   'P 1'
#
loop_
_entity.id
_entity.type
_entity.pdbx_description
1 polymer ?
#
loop_
_entity_poly.entity_id
_entity_poly.type
_entity_poly.pdbx_seq_one_letter_code
_entity_poly.pdbx_strand_id
1 'polypeptide(L)'
;MSWPQECACAALSTDGSKLMIIGALFHIRYRQALQTIQDEGAQLAKLLAHYKLTPTDYDRFLEEEHAYLQGLEKEPVELMQRFEYMELLQKYMAAFAESGKARAEWNWLGRGVSTAAPLNDATINKIQQCNMQTANCVVLLNEELSRMEEVMGIAVRWTIESTEYKTGLKDLCE
;
A
#
# COMPACT_ATOMS: atom_id res chain seq x y z
N MET A 1 -32.91 3.87 -25.26
CA MET A 1 -34.15 4.34 -24.61
C MET A 1 -33.91 5.77 -24.15
N SER A 2 -34.80 6.65 -24.61
CA SER A 2 -34.76 8.11 -24.47
C SER A 2 -34.93 8.53 -23.02
N TRP A 3 -34.05 9.41 -22.53
CA TRP A 3 -34.26 10.16 -21.29
C TRP A 3 -35.11 11.39 -21.61
N PRO A 4 -36.20 11.69 -20.88
CA PRO A 4 -36.91 12.95 -21.07
C PRO A 4 -36.19 14.07 -20.32
N GLN A 5 -35.81 15.09 -21.08
CA GLN A 5 -35.37 16.39 -20.62
C GLN A 5 -36.58 17.24 -20.20
N GLU A 6 -36.35 18.03 -19.16
CA GLU A 6 -37.06 19.26 -18.75
C GLU A 6 -38.38 19.17 -17.99
N CYS A 7 -38.35 19.67 -16.76
CA CYS A 7 -39.25 20.75 -16.31
C CYS A 7 -38.57 21.50 -15.15
N ALA A 8 -37.96 22.64 -15.47
CA ALA A 8 -37.63 23.67 -14.50
C ALA A 8 -38.88 24.50 -14.22
N CYS A 9 -39.22 24.73 -12.94
CA CYS A 9 -40.09 25.83 -12.55
C CYS A 9 -39.71 26.37 -11.17
N ALA A 10 -39.91 27.68 -11.02
CA ALA A 10 -39.18 28.58 -10.14
C ALA A 10 -39.61 28.55 -8.66
N ALA A 11 -38.61 28.88 -7.83
CA ALA A 11 -38.59 29.75 -6.66
C ALA A 11 -39.87 30.07 -5.85
N LEU A 12 -39.71 29.85 -4.53
CA LEU A 12 -40.25 30.55 -3.34
C LEU A 12 -41.66 30.22 -2.81
N SER A 13 -41.71 29.55 -1.63
CA SER A 13 -42.28 30.08 -0.36
C SER A 13 -43.05 29.04 0.48
N THR A 14 -42.82 29.09 1.80
CA THR A 14 -43.36 28.33 2.95
C THR A 14 -42.80 26.91 3.19
N ASP A 15 -42.41 26.64 4.45
CA ASP A 15 -41.96 25.31 4.92
C ASP A 15 -43.01 24.21 4.68
N GLY A 16 -44.29 24.58 4.63
CA GLY A 16 -45.39 23.67 4.27
C GLY A 16 -45.27 23.08 2.87
N SER A 17 -44.89 23.87 1.85
CA SER A 17 -44.71 23.38 0.48
C SER A 17 -43.52 22.43 0.34
N LYS A 18 -42.43 22.67 1.08
CA LYS A 18 -41.27 21.77 1.10
C LYS A 18 -41.60 20.43 1.74
N LEU A 19 -42.33 20.43 2.86
CA LEU A 19 -42.76 19.21 3.54
C LEU A 19 -43.70 18.37 2.66
N MET A 20 -44.58 19.01 1.90
CA MET A 20 -45.46 18.32 0.93
C MET A 20 -44.66 17.68 -0.22
N ILE A 21 -43.65 18.38 -0.75
CA ILE A 21 -42.76 17.83 -1.79
C ILE A 21 -41.94 16.65 -1.25
N ILE A 22 -41.39 16.76 -0.03
CA ILE A 22 -40.64 15.68 0.62
C ILE A 22 -41.54 14.46 0.89
N GLY A 23 -42.77 14.69 1.39
CA GLY A 23 -43.74 13.61 1.61
C GLY A 23 -44.12 12.88 0.32
N ALA A 24 -44.33 13.62 -0.78
CA ALA A 24 -44.60 13.05 -2.09
C ALA A 24 -43.41 12.22 -2.61
N LEU A 25 -42.18 12.71 -2.42
CA LEU A 25 -40.95 11.98 -2.78
C LEU A 25 -40.84 10.67 -2.01
N PHE A 26 -40.98 10.68 -0.68
CA PHE A 26 -40.95 9.45 0.11
C PHE A 26 -42.01 8.46 -0.36
N HIS A 27 -43.25 8.92 -0.55
CA HIS A 27 -44.34 8.06 -1.01
C HIS A 27 -44.03 7.42 -2.38
N ILE A 28 -43.48 8.17 -3.33
CA ILE A 28 -43.07 7.63 -4.64
C ILE A 28 -41.93 6.61 -4.47
N ARG A 29 -40.91 6.94 -3.67
CA ARG A 29 -39.75 6.05 -3.44
C ARG A 29 -40.16 4.75 -2.74
N TYR A 30 -41.05 4.81 -1.76
CA TYR A 30 -41.56 3.62 -1.08
C TYR A 30 -42.37 2.73 -2.03
N ARG A 31 -43.25 3.31 -2.86
CA ARG A 31 -43.95 2.51 -3.89
C ARG A 31 -42.98 1.87 -4.86
N GLN A 32 -41.99 2.61 -5.34
CA GLN A 32 -40.98 2.07 -6.24
C GLN A 32 -40.22 0.92 -5.57
N ALA A 33 -39.77 1.08 -4.33
CA ALA A 33 -39.09 0.03 -3.59
C ALA A 33 -39.97 -1.22 -3.42
N LEU A 34 -41.25 -1.05 -3.07
CA LEU A 34 -42.19 -2.18 -2.95
C LEU A 34 -42.39 -2.90 -4.28
N GLN A 35 -42.50 -2.15 -5.38
CA GLN A 35 -42.64 -2.72 -6.71
C GLN A 35 -41.37 -3.47 -7.14
N THR A 36 -40.19 -2.90 -6.87
CA THR A 36 -38.90 -3.56 -7.09
C THR A 36 -38.81 -4.87 -6.30
N ILE A 37 -39.14 -4.87 -5.00
CA ILE A 37 -39.13 -6.08 -4.17
C ILE A 37 -40.05 -7.16 -4.75
N GLN A 38 -41.23 -6.76 -5.23
CA GLN A 38 -42.18 -7.69 -5.81
C GLN A 38 -41.67 -8.27 -7.13
N ASP A 39 -41.20 -7.42 -8.05
CA ASP A 39 -40.74 -7.81 -9.38
C ASP A 39 -39.47 -8.65 -9.30
N GLU A 40 -38.49 -8.21 -8.51
CA GLU A 40 -37.22 -8.91 -8.29
C GLU A 40 -37.41 -10.19 -7.48
N GLY A 41 -38.29 -10.18 -6.47
CA GLY A 41 -38.62 -11.37 -5.69
C GLY A 41 -39.22 -12.49 -6.56
N ALA A 42 -40.09 -12.14 -7.52
CA ALA A 42 -40.64 -13.09 -8.47
C ALA A 42 -39.58 -13.63 -9.46
N GLN A 43 -38.62 -12.80 -9.87
CA GLN A 43 -37.50 -13.24 -10.71
C GLN A 43 -36.55 -14.15 -9.93
N LEU A 44 -36.23 -13.79 -8.68
CA LEU A 44 -35.39 -14.58 -7.80
C LEU A 44 -36.02 -15.95 -7.51
N ALA A 45 -37.33 -16.02 -7.28
CA ALA A 45 -38.03 -17.30 -7.09
C ALA A 45 -37.90 -18.23 -8.32
N LYS A 46 -37.95 -17.68 -9.54
CA LYS A 46 -37.71 -18.46 -10.77
C LYS A 46 -36.28 -18.98 -10.86
N LEU A 47 -35.30 -18.16 -10.50
CA LEU A 47 -33.89 -18.54 -10.50
C LEU A 47 -33.61 -19.61 -9.43
N LEU A 48 -34.15 -19.43 -8.22
CA LEU A 48 -34.08 -20.41 -7.13
C LEU A 48 -34.60 -21.78 -7.56
N ALA A 49 -35.77 -21.80 -8.20
CA ALA A 49 -36.34 -23.04 -8.72
C ALA A 49 -35.50 -23.64 -9.86
N HIS A 50 -34.95 -22.81 -10.76
CA HIS A 50 -34.13 -23.27 -11.88
C HIS A 50 -32.82 -23.90 -11.42
N TYR A 51 -32.13 -23.25 -10.48
CA TYR A 51 -30.84 -23.70 -9.95
C TYR A 51 -30.97 -24.64 -8.74
N LYS A 52 -32.21 -24.93 -8.31
CA LYS A 52 -32.52 -25.76 -7.13
C LYS A 52 -31.82 -25.26 -5.86
N LEU A 53 -31.70 -23.94 -5.75
CA LEU A 53 -31.10 -23.30 -4.59
C LEU A 53 -32.16 -23.10 -3.52
N THR A 54 -31.70 -23.10 -2.27
CA THR A 54 -32.51 -22.76 -1.10
C THR A 54 -32.01 -21.44 -0.52
N PRO A 55 -32.83 -20.69 0.24
CA PRO A 55 -32.38 -19.48 0.94
C PRO A 55 -31.14 -19.74 1.81
N THR A 56 -31.07 -20.92 2.44
CA THR A 56 -29.93 -21.36 3.24
C THR A 56 -28.63 -21.56 2.45
N ASP A 57 -28.70 -21.80 1.14
CA ASP A 57 -27.49 -21.86 0.31
C ASP A 57 -26.85 -20.47 0.15
N TYR A 58 -27.65 -19.40 0.12
CA TYR A 58 -27.11 -18.03 0.06
C TYR A 58 -26.40 -17.65 1.34
N ASP A 59 -26.98 -17.98 2.50
CA ASP A 59 -26.35 -17.72 3.79
C ASP A 59 -24.99 -18.45 3.86
N ARG A 60 -24.94 -19.71 3.39
CA ARG A 60 -23.68 -20.45 3.28
C ARG A 60 -22.69 -19.77 2.33
N PHE A 61 -23.13 -19.32 1.14
CA PHE A 61 -22.24 -18.62 0.20
C PHE A 61 -21.68 -17.33 0.81
N LEU A 62 -22.48 -16.58 1.54
CA LEU A 62 -22.03 -15.37 2.24
C LEU A 62 -21.03 -15.70 3.34
N GLU A 63 -21.25 -16.77 4.11
CA GLU A 63 -20.29 -17.24 5.11
C GLU A 63 -18.96 -17.71 4.47
N GLU A 64 -19.03 -18.45 3.37
CA GLU A 64 -17.87 -18.89 2.60
C GLU A 64 -17.09 -17.69 2.01
N GLU A 65 -17.81 -16.71 1.47
CA GLU A 65 -17.22 -15.47 0.94
C GLU A 65 -16.58 -14.65 2.06
N HIS A 66 -17.27 -14.47 3.19
CA HIS A 66 -16.71 -13.80 4.36
C HIS A 66 -15.44 -14.50 4.86
N ALA A 67 -15.44 -15.83 4.96
CA ALA A 67 -14.28 -16.61 5.37
C ALA A 67 -13.11 -16.48 4.37
N TYR A 68 -13.41 -16.51 3.06
CA TYR A 68 -12.43 -16.31 2.00
C TYR A 68 -11.82 -14.91 2.06
N LEU A 69 -12.65 -13.87 2.18
CA LEU A 69 -12.21 -12.48 2.26
C LEU A 69 -11.41 -12.20 3.54
N GLN A 70 -11.80 -12.77 4.68
CA GLN A 70 -11.01 -12.72 5.92
C GLN A 70 -9.66 -13.45 5.77
N GLY A 71 -9.60 -14.47 4.92
CA GLY A 71 -8.35 -15.12 4.54
C GLY A 71 -7.46 -14.22 3.68
N LEU A 72 -8.04 -13.40 2.80
CA LEU A 72 -7.31 -12.45 1.95
C LEU A 72 -6.81 -11.21 2.70
N GLU A 73 -7.57 -10.71 3.68
CA GLU A 73 -7.21 -9.51 4.46
C GLU A 73 -5.98 -9.75 5.35
N LYS A 74 -5.70 -11.01 5.69
CA LYS A 74 -4.48 -11.39 6.40
C LYS A 74 -3.32 -11.47 5.42
N GLU A 75 -2.70 -10.32 5.14
CA GLU A 75 -1.37 -10.32 4.55
C GLU A 75 -0.46 -11.19 5.44
N PRO A 76 0.14 -12.27 4.90
CA PRO A 76 1.08 -13.10 5.64
C PRO A 76 2.13 -12.20 6.29
N VAL A 77 2.36 -12.35 7.59
CA VAL A 77 3.37 -11.58 8.33
C VAL A 77 4.74 -11.72 7.66
N GLU A 78 4.96 -12.85 7.01
CA GLU A 78 6.12 -13.18 6.21
C GLU A 78 6.32 -12.25 5.00
N LEU A 79 5.24 -11.78 4.36
CA LEU A 79 5.31 -10.81 3.25
C LEU A 79 5.69 -9.43 3.75
N MET A 80 5.04 -8.95 4.82
CA MET A 80 5.35 -7.65 5.42
C MET A 80 6.81 -7.59 5.88
N GLN A 81 7.29 -8.62 6.59
CA GLN A 81 8.69 -8.73 7.01
C GLN A 81 9.65 -8.77 5.82
N ARG A 82 9.27 -9.44 4.73
CA ARG A 82 10.06 -9.48 3.50
C ARG A 82 10.17 -8.10 2.84
N PHE A 83 9.10 -7.32 2.81
CA PHE A 83 9.13 -5.95 2.31
C PHE A 83 10.03 -5.05 3.15
N GLU A 84 9.87 -5.10 4.48
CA GLU A 84 10.71 -4.36 5.42
C GLU A 84 12.20 -4.72 5.26
N TYR A 85 12.50 -6.01 5.11
CA TYR A 85 13.86 -6.49 4.85
C TYR A 85 14.42 -5.97 3.54
N MET A 86 13.64 -6.01 2.46
CA MET A 86 14.08 -5.51 1.16
C MET A 86 14.37 -4.01 1.18
N GLU A 87 13.52 -3.21 1.82
CA GLU A 87 13.77 -1.78 1.98
C GLU A 87 15.04 -1.51 2.79
N LEU A 88 15.22 -2.23 3.90
CA LEU A 88 16.37 -2.07 4.77
C LEU A 88 17.67 -2.46 4.05
N LEU A 89 17.62 -3.53 3.24
CA LEU A 89 18.74 -3.98 2.43
C LEU A 89 19.13 -2.94 1.37
N GLN A 90 18.15 -2.32 0.70
CA GLN A 90 18.40 -1.24 -0.25
C GLN A 90 19.02 -0.01 0.44
N LYS A 91 18.51 0.38 1.62
CA LYS A 91 19.05 1.48 2.44
C LYS A 91 20.51 1.20 2.83
N TYR A 92 20.80 -0.02 3.28
CA TYR A 92 22.16 -0.45 3.60
C TYR A 92 23.10 -0.39 2.39
N MET A 93 22.68 -0.91 1.24
CA MET A 93 23.50 -0.89 0.03
C MET A 93 23.83 0.53 -0.43
N ALA A 94 22.84 1.44 -0.37
CA ALA A 94 23.05 2.85 -0.69
C ALA A 94 24.02 3.52 0.30
N ALA A 95 23.85 3.28 1.61
CA ALA A 95 24.74 3.80 2.64
C ALA A 95 26.17 3.24 2.52
N PHE A 96 26.31 1.96 2.16
CA PHE A 96 27.59 1.30 1.94
C PHE A 96 28.34 1.91 0.76
N ALA A 97 27.65 2.15 -0.36
CA ALA A 97 28.22 2.83 -1.52
C ALA A 97 28.67 4.27 -1.17
N GLU A 98 27.86 5.00 -0.41
CA GLU A 98 28.18 6.38 -0.02
C GLU A 98 29.35 6.44 0.97
N SER A 99 29.39 5.54 1.96
CA SER A 99 30.54 5.39 2.85
C SER A 99 31.82 5.04 2.09
N GLY A 100 31.73 4.22 1.04
CA GLY A 100 32.84 3.92 0.15
C GLY A 100 33.42 5.16 -0.54
N LYS A 101 32.55 6.06 -1.04
CA LYS A 101 32.97 7.34 -1.63
C LYS A 101 33.59 8.27 -0.60
N ALA A 102 32.93 8.48 0.54
CA ALA A 102 33.42 9.32 1.63
C ALA A 102 34.78 8.84 2.17
N ARG A 103 34.96 7.52 2.29
CA ARG A 103 36.23 6.90 2.66
C ARG A 103 37.31 7.10 1.60
N ALA A 104 36.96 7.02 0.31
CA ALA A 104 37.91 7.29 -0.77
C ALA A 104 38.39 8.75 -0.75
N GLU A 105 37.48 9.70 -0.53
CA GLU A 105 37.81 11.12 -0.37
C GLU A 105 38.70 11.39 0.85
N TRP A 106 38.36 10.80 2.01
CA TRP A 106 39.19 10.91 3.22
C TRP A 106 40.61 10.34 3.01
N ASN A 107 40.72 9.17 2.38
CA ASN A 107 42.01 8.57 2.09
C ASN A 107 42.80 9.35 1.04
N TRP A 108 42.12 10.01 0.10
CA TRP A 108 42.76 10.89 -0.88
C TRP A 108 43.41 12.10 -0.19
N LEU A 109 42.75 12.71 0.79
CA LEU A 109 43.34 13.76 1.65
C LEU A 109 44.58 13.25 2.41
N GLY A 110 44.47 12.07 3.04
CA GLY A 110 45.55 11.50 3.85
C GLY A 110 46.80 11.09 3.05
N ARG A 111 46.66 10.83 1.74
CA ARG A 111 47.79 10.52 0.85
C ARG A 111 48.54 11.76 0.34
N GLY A 112 48.13 12.97 0.70
CA GLY A 112 48.82 14.20 0.33
C GLY A 112 48.86 14.45 -1.18
N VAL A 113 47.88 13.94 -1.94
CA VAL A 113 47.77 14.20 -3.38
C VAL A 113 47.36 15.67 -3.53
N SER A 114 48.37 16.52 -3.68
CA SER A 114 48.24 17.97 -3.68
C SER A 114 47.34 18.42 -4.82
N THR A 115 46.13 18.87 -4.51
CA THR A 115 45.43 19.81 -5.40
C THR A 115 46.30 21.06 -5.57
N ALA A 116 46.27 21.66 -6.76
CA ALA A 116 47.02 22.88 -7.08
C ALA A 116 46.68 24.08 -6.17
N ALA A 117 45.63 23.98 -5.36
CA ALA A 117 45.26 24.93 -4.33
C ALA A 117 45.23 24.25 -2.94
N PRO A 118 45.75 24.90 -1.89
CA PRO A 118 45.64 24.40 -0.52
C PRO A 118 44.16 24.33 -0.11
N LEU A 119 43.73 23.16 0.38
CA LEU A 119 42.40 22.98 0.93
C LEU A 119 42.26 23.72 2.25
N ASN A 120 41.11 24.36 2.48
CA ASN A 120 40.78 24.99 3.75
C ASN A 120 40.49 23.93 4.82
N ASP A 121 40.91 24.18 6.06
CA ASP A 121 40.63 23.35 7.24
C ASP A 121 39.13 23.05 7.40
N ALA A 122 38.26 23.99 7.04
CA ALA A 122 36.81 23.78 7.05
C ALA A 122 36.37 22.64 6.11
N THR A 123 36.98 22.52 4.94
CA THR A 123 36.69 21.45 3.97
C THR A 123 37.21 20.10 4.47
N ILE A 124 38.39 20.09 5.08
CA ILE A 124 38.98 18.88 5.68
C ILE A 124 38.08 18.34 6.79
N ASN A 125 37.64 19.22 7.71
CA ASN A 125 36.72 18.85 8.79
C ASN A 125 35.38 18.33 8.26
N LYS A 126 34.85 18.92 7.18
CA LYS A 126 33.61 18.46 6.55
C LYS A 126 33.75 17.05 5.96
N ILE A 127 34.86 16.75 5.29
CA ILE A 127 35.13 15.42 4.72
C ILE A 127 35.31 14.39 5.84
N GLN A 128 36.04 14.75 6.91
CA GLN A 128 36.17 13.89 8.10
C GLN A 128 34.83 13.56 8.73
N GLN A 129 33.99 14.59 8.94
CA GLN A 129 32.66 14.43 9.52
C GLN A 129 31.77 13.57 8.64
N CYS A 130 31.77 13.80 7.32
CA CYS A 130 31.02 12.99 6.37
C CYS A 130 31.45 11.51 6.41
N ASN A 131 32.76 11.24 6.44
CA ASN A 131 33.30 9.89 6.54
C ASN A 131 32.89 9.20 7.86
N MET A 132 32.96 9.90 9.00
CA MET A 132 32.48 9.35 10.28
C MET A 132 30.97 9.08 10.28
N GLN A 133 30.17 10.04 9.79
CA GLN A 133 28.72 9.91 9.78
C GLN A 133 28.25 8.75 8.89
N THR A 134 28.81 8.64 7.69
CA THR A 134 28.46 7.56 6.75
C THR A 134 28.93 6.19 7.26
N ALA A 135 30.11 6.11 7.88
CA ALA A 135 30.58 4.87 8.51
C ALA A 135 29.67 4.41 9.66
N ASN A 136 29.25 5.33 10.53
CA ASN A 136 28.32 5.02 11.62
C ASN A 136 26.96 4.58 11.09
N CYS A 137 26.45 5.22 10.03
CA CYS A 137 25.19 4.85 9.39
C CYS A 137 25.23 3.40 8.84
N VAL A 138 26.34 3.01 8.21
CA VAL A 138 26.53 1.64 7.71
C VAL A 138 26.51 0.62 8.86
N VAL A 139 27.17 0.92 9.98
CA VAL A 139 27.16 0.03 11.16
C VAL A 139 25.75 -0.16 11.70
N LEU A 140 25.01 0.93 11.90
CA LEU A 140 23.64 0.87 12.42
C LEU A 140 22.70 0.07 11.50
N LEU A 141 22.77 0.33 10.18
CA LEU A 141 21.96 -0.40 9.21
C LEU A 141 22.37 -1.88 9.11
N ASN A 142 23.66 -2.18 9.28
CA ASN A 142 24.15 -3.57 9.29
C ASN A 142 23.66 -4.34 10.51
N GLU A 143 23.64 -3.71 11.69
CA GLU A 143 23.10 -4.29 12.92
C GLU A 143 21.61 -4.55 12.80
N GLU A 144 20.85 -3.58 12.29
CA GLU A 144 19.40 -3.74 12.06
C GLU A 144 19.11 -4.85 11.05
N LEU A 145 19.87 -4.92 9.94
CA LEU A 145 19.76 -6.02 8.99
C LEU A 145 20.03 -7.36 9.65
N SER A 146 21.07 -7.45 10.48
CA SER A 146 21.43 -8.71 11.13
C SER A 146 20.33 -9.18 12.09
N ARG A 147 19.69 -8.25 12.81
CA ARG A 147 18.52 -8.56 13.65
C ARG A 147 17.36 -9.10 12.82
N MET A 148 17.06 -8.45 11.70
CA MET A 148 15.96 -8.87 10.83
C MET A 148 16.25 -10.21 10.14
N GLU A 149 17.51 -10.45 9.75
CA GLU A 149 17.98 -11.74 9.20
C GLU A 149 17.82 -12.88 10.21
N GLU A 150 18.11 -12.63 11.50
CA GLU A 150 17.89 -13.60 12.57
C GLU A 150 16.39 -13.91 12.77
N VAL A 151 15.53 -12.89 12.80
CA VAL A 151 14.07 -13.05 12.93
C VAL A 151 13.48 -13.84 11.76
N MET A 152 13.94 -13.56 10.54
CA MET A 152 13.47 -14.22 9.32
C MET A 152 14.15 -15.58 9.05
N GLY A 153 15.17 -15.96 9.83
CA GLY A 153 15.94 -17.19 9.62
C GLY A 153 16.80 -17.18 8.34
N ILE A 154 17.21 -15.99 7.88
CA ILE A 154 18.06 -15.83 6.69
C ILE A 154 19.51 -16.12 7.07
N ALA A 155 20.04 -17.26 6.62
CA ALA A 155 21.42 -17.67 6.91
C ALA A 155 22.48 -16.88 6.13
N VAL A 156 22.14 -16.41 4.93
CA VAL A 156 23.05 -15.66 4.04
C VAL A 156 22.32 -14.43 3.51
N ARG A 157 22.91 -13.26 3.75
CA ARG A 157 22.38 -11.98 3.27
C ARG A 157 22.15 -12.00 1.77
N TRP A 158 20.99 -11.49 1.37
CA TRP A 158 20.63 -11.40 -0.04
C TRP A 158 21.53 -10.40 -0.77
N THR A 159 21.99 -10.81 -1.94
CA THR A 159 22.80 -9.98 -2.84
C THR A 159 21.99 -9.66 -4.10
N ILE A 160 22.42 -8.67 -4.88
CA ILE A 160 21.77 -8.30 -6.17
C ILE A 160 21.63 -9.51 -7.10
N GLU A 161 22.57 -10.45 -7.00
CA GLU A 161 22.61 -11.63 -7.85
C GLU A 161 21.70 -12.76 -7.34
N SER A 162 21.38 -12.77 -6.04
CA SER A 162 20.55 -13.78 -5.40
C SER A 162 19.15 -13.83 -6.01
N THR A 163 18.62 -15.03 -6.12
CA THR A 163 17.28 -15.29 -6.67
C THR A 163 16.20 -14.67 -5.79
N GLU A 164 16.40 -14.72 -4.48
CA GLU A 164 15.51 -14.24 -3.44
C GLU A 164 15.34 -12.71 -3.52
N TYR A 165 16.43 -11.99 -3.77
CA TYR A 165 16.43 -10.54 -4.00
C TYR A 165 15.68 -10.16 -5.27
N LYS A 166 15.89 -10.90 -6.37
CA LYS A 166 15.18 -10.65 -7.64
C LYS A 166 13.68 -10.90 -7.52
N THR A 167 13.28 -11.94 -6.79
CA THR A 167 11.87 -12.20 -6.48
C THR A 167 11.30 -11.09 -5.60
N GLY A 168 11.98 -10.71 -4.51
CA GLY A 168 11.51 -9.63 -3.63
C GLY A 168 11.40 -8.27 -4.33
N LEU A 169 12.27 -7.99 -5.31
CA LEU A 169 12.16 -6.80 -6.15
C LEU A 169 10.92 -6.81 -7.05
N LYS A 170 10.54 -7.99 -7.55
CA LYS A 170 9.34 -8.16 -8.35
C LYS A 170 8.10 -7.93 -7.49
N ASP A 171 8.07 -8.52 -6.30
CA ASP A 171 6.97 -8.39 -5.33
C ASP A 171 6.78 -6.93 -4.88
N LEU A 172 7.85 -6.11 -4.86
CA LEU A 172 7.81 -4.67 -4.56
C LEU A 172 7.25 -3.79 -5.70
N CYS A 173 7.23 -4.30 -6.94
CA CYS A 173 6.83 -3.53 -8.12
C CYS A 173 5.40 -3.85 -8.60
N GLU A 174 4.82 -4.94 -8.11
CA GLU A 174 3.43 -5.35 -8.39
C GLU A 174 2.45 -4.72 -7.38
#